data_AF-A8P4B3-F1
#
_entry.id   AF-A8P4B3-F1
#
_cell.length_a   1.000
_cell.length_b   1.000
_cell.length_c   1.000
_cell.angle_alpha   90.00
_cell.angle_beta   90.00
_cell.angle_gamma   90.00
#
_symmetry.space_group_name_H-M   'P 1'
#
loop_
_entity.id
_entity.type
_entity.pdbx_description
1 polymer ?
#
loop_
_entity_poly.entity_id
_entity_poly.type
_entity_poly.pdbx_seq_one_letter_code
_entity_poly.pdbx_strand_id
1 'polypeptide(L)'
;MFTSFEDLINDDSDEKDIKTAAELIIDHGKTLLKIRPGKCDSFIVALRIHLCEGDFKPVTRRLILQAIDFWTYRWDSEIMPFCIKQFYEPSIEFIKNLKQTSRMPSESRRKESFV
;
A
#
# COMPACT_ATOMS: atom_id res chain seq x y z
N MET A 1 -8.72 -14.96 12.07
CA MET A 1 -8.12 -13.87 11.28
C MET A 1 -8.22 -12.54 12.01
N PHE A 2 -9.38 -11.91 12.19
CA PHE A 2 -9.46 -10.62 12.91
C PHE A 2 -8.92 -10.67 14.35
N THR A 3 -9.31 -11.66 15.16
CA THR A 3 -8.79 -11.82 16.53
C THR A 3 -7.28 -12.06 16.55
N SER A 4 -6.80 -12.97 15.71
CA SER A 4 -5.36 -13.20 15.54
C SER A 4 -4.61 -11.96 15.07
N PHE A 5 -5.28 -11.07 14.34
CA PHE A 5 -4.71 -9.81 13.90
C PHE A 5 -4.60 -8.82 15.06
N GLU A 6 -5.62 -8.76 15.92
CA GLU A 6 -5.61 -7.98 17.17
C GLU A 6 -4.46 -8.39 18.08
N ASP A 7 -4.17 -9.70 18.15
CA ASP A 7 -3.03 -10.22 18.92
C ASP A 7 -1.66 -9.76 18.37
N LEU A 8 -1.55 -9.51 17.06
CA LEU A 8 -0.31 -9.08 16.40
C LEU A 8 -0.02 -7.57 16.50
N ILE A 9 -1.00 -6.77 16.90
CA ILE A 9 -0.89 -5.30 16.95
C ILE A 9 -1.12 -4.75 18.36
N ASN A 10 -1.14 -5.62 19.37
CA ASN A 10 -1.30 -5.21 20.75
C ASN A 10 -0.05 -4.45 21.26
N ASP A 11 -0.17 -3.87 22.45
CA ASP A 11 0.89 -3.03 23.03
C ASP A 11 2.17 -3.81 23.38
N ASP A 12 2.06 -5.14 23.57
CA ASP A 12 3.17 -6.04 23.92
C ASP A 12 3.82 -6.71 22.68
N SER A 13 3.38 -6.36 21.46
CA SER A 13 3.81 -6.98 20.21
C SER A 13 5.27 -6.68 19.90
N ASP A 14 6.01 -7.71 19.44
CA ASP A 14 7.39 -7.53 19.02
C ASP A 14 7.49 -7.05 17.55
N GLU A 15 8.70 -6.74 17.08
CA GLU A 15 8.89 -6.29 15.70
C GLU A 15 8.40 -7.32 14.65
N LYS A 16 8.50 -8.62 14.92
CA LYS A 16 8.05 -9.66 14.00
C LYS A 16 6.53 -9.68 13.93
N ASP A 17 5.86 -9.53 15.06
CA ASP A 17 4.40 -9.47 15.12
C ASP A 17 3.87 -8.31 14.29
N ILE A 18 4.41 -7.11 14.51
CA ILE A 18 4.05 -5.89 13.77
C ILE A 18 4.36 -6.03 12.28
N LYS A 19 5.51 -6.63 11.94
CA LYS A 19 5.87 -6.92 10.56
C LYS A 19 4.85 -7.84 9.90
N THR A 20 4.48 -8.95 10.55
CA THR A 20 3.50 -9.91 10.04
C THR A 20 2.12 -9.29 9.91
N ALA A 21 1.70 -8.44 10.86
CA ALA A 21 0.47 -7.67 10.73
C ALA A 21 0.48 -6.77 9.48
N ALA A 22 1.55 -6.01 9.27
CA ALA A 22 1.68 -5.14 8.11
C ALA A 22 1.62 -5.92 6.78
N GLU A 23 2.33 -7.05 6.67
CA GLU A 23 2.30 -7.94 5.49
C GLU A 23 0.88 -8.46 5.22
N LEU A 24 0.18 -8.95 6.25
CA LEU A 24 -1.19 -9.43 6.11
C LEU A 24 -2.17 -8.34 5.66
N ILE A 25 -2.00 -7.08 6.11
CA ILE A 25 -2.85 -5.95 5.67
C ILE A 25 -2.57 -5.55 4.23
N ILE A 26 -1.30 -5.58 3.83
CA ILE A 26 -0.92 -5.31 2.43
C ILE A 26 -1.60 -6.34 1.52
N ASP A 27 -1.50 -7.63 1.86
CA ASP A 27 -1.96 -8.73 1.01
C ASP A 27 -3.49 -8.93 1.03
N HIS A 28 -4.13 -8.68 2.17
CA HIS A 28 -5.54 -9.03 2.38
C HIS A 28 -6.43 -7.85 2.78
N GLY A 29 -5.88 -6.64 2.93
CA GLY A 29 -6.62 -5.47 3.40
C GLY A 29 -7.88 -5.14 2.58
N LYS A 30 -7.84 -5.30 1.25
CA LYS A 30 -9.02 -5.13 0.38
C LYS A 30 -10.17 -6.06 0.75
N THR A 31 -9.87 -7.30 1.11
CA THR A 31 -10.87 -8.30 1.53
C THR A 31 -11.36 -8.00 2.93
N LEU A 32 -10.46 -7.66 3.86
CA LEU A 32 -10.80 -7.30 5.23
C LEU A 32 -11.71 -6.06 5.29
N LEU A 33 -11.42 -5.04 4.48
CA LEU A 33 -12.24 -3.83 4.34
C LEU A 33 -13.68 -4.14 3.93
N LYS A 34 -13.87 -5.10 3.00
CA LYS A 34 -15.21 -5.52 2.55
C LYS A 34 -15.99 -6.28 3.62
N ILE A 35 -15.31 -7.06 4.46
CA ILE A 35 -15.93 -7.90 5.48
C ILE A 35 -16.30 -7.09 6.72
N ARG A 36 -15.35 -6.32 7.27
CA ARG A 36 -15.54 -5.50 8.48
C ARG A 36 -14.70 -4.21 8.37
N PRO A 37 -15.23 -3.15 7.73
CA PRO A 37 -14.47 -1.93 7.47
C PRO A 37 -13.97 -1.26 8.75
N GLY A 38 -14.83 -1.10 9.77
CA GLY A 38 -14.43 -0.45 11.03
C GLY A 38 -13.34 -1.20 11.81
N LYS A 39 -13.22 -2.53 11.66
CA LYS A 39 -12.10 -3.29 12.23
C LYS A 39 -10.82 -3.08 11.43
N CYS A 40 -10.91 -3.01 10.11
CA CYS A 40 -9.76 -2.68 9.27
C CYS A 40 -9.20 -1.29 9.61
N ASP A 41 -10.07 -0.29 9.84
CA ASP A 41 -9.66 1.04 10.28
C ASP A 41 -8.92 0.98 11.62
N SER A 42 -9.41 0.21 12.59
CA SER A 42 -8.73 0.05 13.88
C SER A 42 -7.33 -0.57 13.75
N PHE A 43 -7.13 -1.51 12.83
CA PHE A 43 -5.83 -2.12 12.56
C PHE A 43 -4.83 -1.10 12.00
N ILE A 44 -5.29 -0.24 11.08
CA ILE A 44 -4.46 0.81 10.50
C ILE A 44 -4.08 1.86 11.54
N VAL A 45 -5.00 2.21 12.43
CA VAL A 45 -4.71 3.12 13.55
C VAL A 45 -3.65 2.53 14.48
N ALA A 46 -3.78 1.25 14.85
CA ALA A 46 -2.77 0.59 15.69
C ALA A 46 -1.38 0.56 15.01
N LEU A 47 -1.33 0.20 13.72
CA LEU A 47 -0.07 0.23 12.95
C LEU A 47 0.54 1.64 12.91
N ARG A 48 -0.27 2.70 12.83
CA ARG A 48 0.21 4.09 12.89
C ARG A 48 0.81 4.45 14.25
N ILE A 49 0.19 4.02 15.34
CA ILE A 49 0.71 4.24 16.70
C ILE A 49 2.08 3.56 16.82
N HIS A 50 2.16 2.28 16.45
CA HIS A 50 3.40 1.52 16.41
C HIS A 50 4.47 2.22 15.54
N LEU A 51 4.14 2.73 14.36
CA LEU A 51 5.11 3.44 13.50
C LEU A 51 5.72 4.69 14.17
N CYS A 52 4.91 5.42 14.93
CA CYS A 52 5.29 6.66 15.60
C CYS A 52 6.11 6.41 16.87
N GLU A 53 5.75 5.37 17.62
CA GLU A 53 6.29 5.12 18.97
C GLU A 53 7.39 4.04 18.97
N GLY A 54 7.34 3.11 18.01
CA GLY A 54 8.23 1.96 17.93
C GLY A 54 9.56 2.24 17.22
N ASP A 55 10.65 1.71 17.81
CA ASP A 55 11.98 1.65 17.20
C ASP A 55 12.10 0.39 16.32
N PHE A 56 11.52 0.46 15.12
CA PHE A 56 11.55 -0.64 14.16
C PHE A 56 12.64 -0.47 13.10
N LYS A 57 13.11 -1.60 12.55
CA LYS A 57 14.01 -1.58 11.41
C LYS A 57 13.35 -0.88 10.21
N PRO A 58 14.15 -0.27 9.32
CA PRO A 58 13.63 0.43 8.14
C PRO A 58 12.67 -0.41 7.27
N VAL A 59 12.90 -1.73 7.18
CA VAL A 59 12.05 -2.65 6.42
C VAL A 59 10.65 -2.72 7.02
N THR A 60 10.54 -2.89 8.33
CA THR A 60 9.26 -2.95 9.04
C THR A 60 8.52 -1.61 8.94
N ARG A 61 9.24 -0.49 9.15
CA ARG A 61 8.67 0.86 8.98
C ARG A 61 8.10 1.07 7.57
N ARG A 62 8.81 0.59 6.54
CA ARG A 62 8.35 0.66 5.14
C ARG A 62 7.07 -0.15 4.91
N LEU A 63 6.96 -1.36 5.49
CA LEU A 63 5.74 -2.17 5.39
C LEU A 63 4.56 -1.48 6.05
N ILE A 64 4.76 -0.88 7.23
CA ILE A 64 3.69 -0.14 7.90
C ILE A 64 3.23 1.06 7.05
N LEU A 65 4.17 1.83 6.50
CA LEU A 65 3.86 2.94 5.59
C LEU A 65 3.09 2.46 4.35
N GLN A 66 3.50 1.35 3.75
CA GLN A 66 2.81 0.74 2.62
C GLN A 66 1.37 0.36 2.95
N ALA A 67 1.14 -0.26 4.11
CA ALA A 67 -0.20 -0.61 4.58
C ALA A 67 -1.09 0.64 4.75
N ILE A 68 -0.53 1.73 5.31
CA ILE A 68 -1.24 3.01 5.49
C ILE A 68 -1.58 3.65 4.14
N ASP A 69 -0.66 3.66 3.19
CA ASP A 69 -0.91 4.19 1.84
C ASP A 69 -1.99 3.37 1.13
N PHE A 70 -1.91 2.04 1.21
CA PHE A 70 -2.90 1.16 0.61
C PHE A 70 -4.29 1.40 1.21
N TRP A 71 -4.40 1.56 2.54
CA TRP A 71 -5.66 1.93 3.19
C TRP A 71 -6.17 3.30 2.75
N THR A 72 -5.29 4.30 2.64
CA THR A 72 -5.64 5.67 2.22
C THR A 72 -6.34 5.68 0.86
N TYR A 73 -5.89 4.80 -0.04
CA TYR A 73 -6.48 4.61 -1.37
C TYR A 73 -7.37 3.36 -1.45
N ARG A 74 -7.87 2.85 -0.32
CA ARG A 74 -8.82 1.73 -0.23
C ARG A 74 -8.41 0.47 -0.99
N TRP A 75 -7.11 0.21 -1.14
CA TRP A 75 -6.55 -0.87 -1.96
C TRP A 75 -7.11 -0.85 -3.40
N ASP A 76 -7.42 0.33 -3.90
CA ASP A 76 -7.91 0.56 -5.25
C ASP A 76 -6.78 1.13 -6.09
N SER A 77 -6.31 0.31 -7.03
CA SER A 77 -5.25 0.68 -7.96
C SER A 77 -5.66 1.82 -8.87
N GLU A 78 -6.94 2.03 -9.17
CA GLU A 78 -7.34 3.07 -10.12
C GLU A 78 -7.17 4.48 -9.54
N ILE A 79 -7.35 4.63 -8.23
CA ILE A 79 -7.25 5.92 -7.55
C ILE A 79 -5.88 6.18 -6.91
N MET A 80 -5.07 5.13 -6.71
CA MET A 80 -3.77 5.26 -6.08
C MET A 80 -2.78 6.03 -7.00
N PRO A 81 -2.10 7.08 -6.49
CA PRO A 81 -1.13 7.84 -7.25
C PRO A 81 -0.01 6.95 -7.82
N PHE A 82 0.37 7.21 -9.07
CA PHE A 82 1.41 6.45 -9.77
C PHE A 82 2.75 6.44 -9.00
N CYS A 83 3.14 7.57 -8.40
CA CYS A 83 4.38 7.66 -7.62
C CYS A 83 4.40 6.71 -6.41
N ILE A 84 3.25 6.48 -5.78
CA ILE A 84 3.12 5.57 -4.64
C ILE A 84 3.22 4.12 -5.10
N LYS A 85 2.52 3.76 -6.19
CA LYS A 85 2.65 2.42 -6.81
C LYS A 85 4.11 2.13 -7.16
N GLN A 86 4.76 3.08 -7.83
CA GLN A 86 6.15 2.98 -8.24
C GLN A 86 7.11 2.83 -7.05
N PHE A 87 6.84 3.51 -5.93
CA PHE A 87 7.68 3.42 -4.74
C PHE A 87 7.68 2.02 -4.10
N TYR A 88 6.59 1.27 -4.23
CA TYR A 88 6.44 -0.08 -3.70
C TYR A 88 6.69 -1.19 -4.73
N GLU A 89 6.69 -0.86 -6.02
CA GLU A 89 6.96 -1.81 -7.09
C GLU A 89 8.39 -2.36 -7.02
N PRO A 90 8.60 -3.68 -7.16
CA PRO A 90 9.93 -4.25 -7.28
C PRO A 90 10.66 -3.62 -8.48
N SER A 91 11.91 -3.20 -8.28
CA SER A 91 12.72 -2.49 -9.29
C SER A 91 12.83 -3.19 -10.66
N ILE A 92 12.57 -4.50 -10.72
CA ILE A 92 12.58 -5.32 -11.93
C ILE A 92 11.30 -5.13 -12.77
N GLU A 93 10.14 -4.89 -12.16
CA GLU A 93 8.87 -4.68 -12.85
C GLU A 93 8.75 -3.26 -13.41
N PHE A 94 9.30 -2.28 -12.69
CA PHE A 94 9.36 -0.89 -13.14
C PHE A 94 10.09 -0.72 -14.49
N ILE A 95 11.22 -1.43 -14.69
CA ILE A 95 11.97 -1.40 -15.96
C ILE A 95 11.14 -1.98 -17.12
N LYS A 96 10.30 -2.99 -16.85
CA LYS A 96 9.40 -3.57 -17.86
C LYS A 96 8.27 -2.61 -18.22
N ASN A 97 7.66 -1.97 -17.22
CA ASN A 97 6.55 -1.04 -17.40
C ASN A 97 6.98 0.25 -18.13
N LEU A 98 8.18 0.78 -17.87
CA LEU A 98 8.79 1.91 -18.62
C LEU A 98 8.97 1.61 -20.11
N LYS A 99 9.39 0.38 -20.45
CA LYS A 99 9.52 -0.07 -21.83
C LYS A 99 8.17 -0.24 -22.54
N GLN A 100 7.08 -0.38 -21.79
CA GLN A 100 5.74 -0.54 -22.32
C GLN A 100 5.03 0.80 -22.53
N THR A 101 5.21 1.76 -21.61
CA THR A 101 4.68 3.13 -21.73
C THR A 101 5.38 3.94 -22.81
N SER A 102 6.67 3.73 -23.02
CA SER A 102 7.43 4.34 -24.13
C SER A 102 7.04 3.80 -25.52
N ARG A 103 6.25 2.73 -25.61
CA ARG A 103 5.74 2.15 -26.86
C ARG A 103 4.34 2.61 -27.24
N MET A 104 3.65 3.39 -26.41
CA MET A 104 2.40 4.03 -26.83
C MET A 104 2.74 5.14 -27.83
N PRO A 105 2.20 5.09 -29.07
CA PRO A 105 2.36 6.19 -30.00
C PRO A 105 1.72 7.43 -29.39
N SER A 106 2.48 8.51 -29.27
CA SER A 106 1.93 9.82 -29.01
C SER A 106 0.91 10.14 -30.10
N GLU A 107 -0.37 10.21 -29.75
CA GLU A 107 -1.40 10.76 -30.64
C GLU A 107 -0.99 12.20 -30.97
N SER A 108 -0.47 12.36 -32.19
CA SER A 108 -0.16 13.66 -32.74
C SER A 108 -1.49 14.40 -32.96
N ARG A 109 -1.70 15.49 -32.23
CA ARG A 109 -2.76 16.46 -32.54
C ARG A 109 -2.52 16.98 -33.95
N ARG A 110 -3.24 16.47 -34.94
CA ARG A 110 -3.37 17.12 -36.24
C ARG A 110 -4.05 18.47 -36.00
N LYS A 111 -3.32 19.56 -36.24
CA LYS A 111 -3.93 20.87 -36.47
C LYS A 111 -4.64 20.80 -37.82
N GLU A 112 -5.95 20.66 -37.80
CA GLU A 112 -6.78 21.11 -38.92
C GLU A 112 -6.81 22.64 -38.88
N SER A 113 -6.05 23.27 -39.77
CA SER A 113 -6.24 24.67 -40.11
C SER A 113 -7.40 24.76 -41.10
N PHE A 114 -8.54 25.25 -40.63
CA PHE A 114 -9.58 25.80 -41.48
C PHE A 114 -9.25 27.26 -41.83
N VAL A 115 -9.64 27.62 -43.07
CA VAL A 115 -9.57 28.90 -43.78
C VAL A 115 -8.28 29.15 -44.57
#